data_AF-K0TQX1-F1
#
_entry.id   AF-K0TQX1-F1
#
_cell.length_a   1.000
_cell.length_b   1.000
_cell.length_c   1.000
_cell.angle_alpha   90.00
_cell.angle_beta   90.00
_cell.angle_gamma   90.00
#
_symmetry.space_group_name_H-M   'P 1'
#
loop_
_entity.id
_entity.type
_entity.pdbx_description
1 polymer ?
#
loop_
_entity_poly.entity_id
_entity_poly.type
_entity_poly.pdbx_seq_one_letter_code
_entity_poly.pdbx_strand_id
1 'polypeptide(L)'
;MVKSVFLTAALAASSHAFQLPASTHASDRLVPRSTSLDSERSQTADATDAADVRIRSLGSHLTRSLAPTLAAASIALGPLACGAVSGGGMDYANLNLTGQDFGNGNYKGKDFTQIIAKGTIFSKSNLQGCRFYKAYLVNADFSGADARGAAFEDTSMDGANLRNIVASGSYFGQSLLDVESLEGGDFTDAQIPPKTLKLVCDREDVKGTNPTTGADTRDSLMCL
;
A
#
# COMPACT_ATOMS: atom_id res chain seq x y z
N MET A 1 81.71 3.93 20.49
CA MET A 1 81.00 2.62 20.44
C MET A 1 79.54 2.93 20.74
N VAL A 2 78.51 2.77 19.91
CA VAL A 2 78.16 1.90 18.76
C VAL A 2 77.11 2.69 17.93
N LYS A 3 77.35 2.98 16.63
CA LYS A 3 76.63 2.45 15.42
C LYS A 3 75.08 2.43 15.51
N SER A 4 74.37 3.19 14.64
CA SER A 4 73.61 2.71 13.45
C SER A 4 72.29 1.97 13.81
N VAL A 5 71.13 2.05 13.16
CA VAL A 5 70.74 2.25 11.75
C VAL A 5 69.18 2.31 11.69
N PHE A 6 68.62 3.14 10.81
CA PHE A 6 67.34 3.09 10.05
C PHE A 6 66.10 2.34 10.58
N LEU A 7 64.91 2.96 10.45
CA LEU A 7 63.96 2.61 9.38
C LEU A 7 62.84 3.66 9.18
N THR A 8 62.72 4.07 7.93
CA THR A 8 61.66 4.82 7.25
C THR A 8 60.32 4.10 7.22
N ALA A 9 59.20 4.84 7.36
CA ALA A 9 57.93 4.50 6.74
C ALA A 9 57.21 5.77 6.29
N ALA A 10 57.14 5.95 4.98
CA ALA A 10 56.41 6.98 4.28
C ALA A 10 54.93 6.61 4.21
N LEU A 11 54.02 7.55 4.50
CA LEU A 11 52.63 7.48 4.05
C LEU A 11 52.39 8.71 3.17
N ALA A 12 52.30 8.46 1.87
CA ALA A 12 52.01 9.46 0.86
C ALA A 12 50.53 9.85 0.93
N ALA A 13 50.29 11.16 1.08
CA ALA A 13 49.00 11.78 0.84
C ALA A 13 48.86 12.00 -0.68
N SER A 14 47.84 11.41 -1.28
CA SER A 14 47.42 11.71 -2.65
C SER A 14 46.04 12.34 -2.63
N SER A 15 46.05 13.67 -2.66
CA SER A 15 44.92 14.52 -3.01
C SER A 15 44.55 14.30 -4.48
N HIS A 16 43.29 14.00 -4.77
CA HIS A 16 42.69 14.22 -6.10
C HIS A 16 41.38 14.97 -5.90
N ALA A 17 41.47 16.30 -6.03
CA ALA A 17 40.35 17.14 -6.38
C ALA A 17 40.03 16.88 -7.86
N PHE A 18 38.80 16.45 -8.16
CA PHE A 18 38.29 16.48 -9.52
C PHE A 18 36.97 17.25 -9.55
N GLN A 19 37.01 18.32 -10.34
CA GLN A 19 36.04 19.37 -10.49
C GLN A 19 34.83 18.90 -11.30
N LEU A 20 33.63 19.28 -10.87
CA LEU A 20 32.44 19.36 -11.72
C LEU A 20 32.56 20.53 -12.70
N PRO A 21 31.96 20.43 -13.89
CA PRO A 21 31.41 21.60 -14.56
C PRO A 21 29.88 21.54 -14.65
N ALA A 22 29.30 22.72 -14.53
CA ALA A 22 27.88 23.02 -14.54
C ALA A 22 27.32 23.20 -15.96
N SER A 23 25.98 23.09 -16.03
CA SER A 23 25.05 23.92 -16.83
C SER A 23 24.97 23.70 -18.35
N THR A 24 23.75 23.49 -18.88
CA THR A 24 22.97 24.55 -19.56
C THR A 24 21.75 24.03 -20.35
N HIS A 25 20.67 24.83 -20.34
CA HIS A 25 19.60 25.02 -21.36
C HIS A 25 18.66 23.84 -21.73
N ALA A 26 17.40 24.01 -22.14
CA ALA A 26 16.34 25.02 -22.09
C ALA A 26 15.16 24.48 -22.94
N SER A 27 13.96 25.04 -22.75
CA SER A 27 12.77 24.97 -23.63
C SER A 27 12.01 23.63 -23.60
N ASP A 28 10.69 23.56 -23.71
CA ASP A 28 9.74 24.50 -24.28
C ASP A 28 8.32 24.23 -23.73
N ARG A 29 7.51 25.28 -23.70
CA ARG A 29 6.06 25.23 -23.51
C ARG A 29 5.43 24.54 -24.72
N LEU A 30 4.38 23.75 -24.52
CA LEU A 30 3.24 23.70 -25.44
C LEU A 30 2.00 23.13 -24.75
N VAL A 31 1.03 24.01 -24.54
CA VAL A 31 -0.38 23.72 -24.29
C VAL A 31 -1.01 23.30 -25.61
N PRO A 32 -2.04 22.44 -25.58
CA PRO A 32 -3.28 22.87 -26.22
C PRO A 32 -4.50 22.72 -25.33
N ARG A 33 -5.42 23.62 -25.64
CA ARG A 33 -6.67 23.97 -24.97
C ARG A 33 -7.82 23.46 -25.85
N SER A 34 -8.98 23.29 -25.20
CA SER A 34 -10.35 23.22 -25.77
C SER A 34 -10.75 21.85 -26.33
N THR A 35 -11.96 21.32 -26.14
CA THR A 35 -13.32 21.90 -25.97
C THR A 35 -14.20 20.85 -25.25
N SER A 36 -14.86 21.13 -24.12
CA SER A 36 -16.26 21.61 -23.98
C SER A 36 -17.29 20.95 -24.90
N LEU A 37 -18.12 20.06 -24.33
CA LEU A 37 -19.55 19.79 -24.63
C LEU A 37 -20.09 19.05 -23.39
N ASP A 38 -20.62 19.75 -22.40
CA ASP A 38 -22.04 20.11 -22.23
C ASP A 38 -22.99 18.92 -22.07
N SER A 39 -23.65 18.92 -20.88
CA SER A 39 -25.07 18.60 -20.65
C SER A 39 -25.49 17.13 -20.83
N GLU A 40 -26.24 16.46 -19.95
CA GLU A 40 -27.32 16.92 -19.09
C GLU A 40 -27.46 16.09 -17.80
N ARG A 41 -27.95 16.81 -16.80
CA ARG A 41 -28.70 16.43 -15.59
C ARG A 41 -29.87 15.47 -15.91
N SER A 42 -30.08 14.44 -15.07
CA SER A 42 -31.42 14.19 -14.51
C SER A 42 -31.39 13.22 -13.33
N GLN A 43 -31.95 13.67 -12.21
CA GLN A 43 -32.37 12.89 -11.05
C GLN A 43 -33.79 12.36 -11.33
N THR A 44 -34.10 11.12 -10.91
CA THR A 44 -35.39 10.67 -10.33
C THR A 44 -35.18 9.23 -9.86
N ALA A 45 -35.18 8.95 -8.56
CA ALA A 45 -36.35 8.66 -7.73
C ALA A 45 -37.04 7.33 -8.11
N ASP A 46 -36.75 6.33 -7.27
CA ASP A 46 -37.70 5.50 -6.49
C ASP A 46 -38.88 4.76 -7.17
N ALA A 47 -39.33 3.75 -6.43
CA ALA A 47 -40.60 3.01 -6.53
C ALA A 47 -40.56 1.63 -7.23
N THR A 48 -40.60 0.60 -6.37
CA THR A 48 -41.63 -0.47 -6.30
C THR A 48 -42.19 -1.03 -7.61
N ASP A 49 -42.21 -2.36 -7.76
CA ASP A 49 -43.40 -3.18 -7.47
C ASP A 49 -43.20 -4.63 -7.94
N ALA A 50 -43.82 -5.53 -7.19
CA ALA A 50 -43.94 -6.94 -7.47
C ALA A 50 -45.08 -7.22 -8.46
N ALA A 51 -44.88 -8.18 -9.36
CA ALA A 51 -45.92 -9.01 -9.97
C ALA A 51 -45.19 -10.20 -10.62
N ASP A 52 -45.28 -11.41 -10.09
CA ASP A 52 -46.37 -12.36 -10.28
C ASP A 52 -46.84 -12.44 -11.75
N VAL A 53 -46.70 -13.62 -12.38
CA VAL A 53 -47.62 -14.17 -13.39
C VAL A 53 -47.13 -15.56 -13.85
N ARG A 54 -47.88 -16.55 -13.35
CA ARG A 54 -48.49 -17.69 -14.05
C ARG A 54 -47.61 -18.77 -14.70
N ILE A 55 -47.60 -19.88 -13.97
CA ILE A 55 -47.61 -21.27 -14.46
C ILE A 55 -48.66 -21.43 -15.59
N ARG A 56 -48.23 -21.93 -16.75
CA ARG A 56 -49.10 -22.61 -17.72
C ARG A 56 -48.62 -24.04 -17.93
N SER A 57 -49.44 -24.94 -17.39
CA SER A 57 -49.48 -26.38 -17.71
C SER A 57 -50.05 -26.57 -19.11
N LEU A 58 -49.36 -27.35 -19.95
CA LEU A 58 -50.00 -28.12 -21.02
C LEU A 58 -49.35 -29.51 -21.06
N GLY A 59 -50.16 -30.54 -20.84
CA GLY A 59 -49.88 -31.91 -21.28
C GLY A 59 -49.84 -31.99 -22.80
N SER A 60 -49.45 -33.05 -23.47
CA SER A 60 -49.21 -34.45 -23.14
C SER A 60 -48.44 -35.03 -24.34
N HIS A 61 -47.81 -36.20 -24.23
CA HIS A 61 -47.94 -37.33 -25.17
C HIS A 61 -46.81 -38.34 -24.97
N LEU A 62 -47.25 -39.58 -24.77
CA LEU A 62 -46.47 -40.80 -24.62
C LEU A 62 -45.82 -41.19 -25.95
N THR A 63 -44.51 -41.45 -25.97
CA THR A 63 -43.95 -42.57 -26.76
C THR A 63 -42.68 -43.11 -26.09
N ARG A 64 -42.61 -44.43 -26.08
CA ARG A 64 -41.65 -45.32 -25.43
C ARG A 64 -40.46 -45.54 -26.38
N SER A 65 -39.23 -45.28 -25.92
CA SER A 65 -38.02 -45.83 -26.55
C SER A 65 -36.94 -46.06 -25.49
N LEU A 66 -36.41 -47.29 -25.46
CA LEU A 66 -35.30 -47.69 -24.61
C LEU A 66 -34.00 -47.04 -25.12
N ALA A 67 -33.32 -46.30 -24.26
CA ALA A 67 -31.89 -46.07 -24.37
C ALA A 67 -31.31 -45.97 -22.94
N PRO A 68 -30.33 -46.80 -22.54
CA PRO A 68 -29.59 -46.57 -21.31
C PRO A 68 -28.52 -45.53 -21.63
N THR A 69 -28.91 -44.26 -21.71
CA THR A 69 -27.91 -43.19 -21.69
C THR A 69 -27.41 -43.09 -20.25
N LEU A 70 -26.12 -43.38 -20.03
CA LEU A 70 -25.41 -43.04 -18.80
C LEU A 70 -25.77 -41.59 -18.45
N ALA A 71 -26.62 -41.40 -17.45
CA ALA A 71 -26.75 -40.11 -16.82
C ALA A 71 -25.44 -39.91 -16.05
N ALA A 72 -24.48 -39.25 -16.68
CA ALA A 72 -23.41 -38.61 -15.95
C ALA A 72 -24.08 -37.72 -14.91
N ALA A 73 -23.98 -38.11 -13.64
CA ALA A 73 -24.36 -37.26 -12.53
C ALA A 73 -23.39 -36.06 -12.56
N SER A 74 -23.75 -35.05 -13.34
CA SER A 74 -23.16 -33.73 -13.25
C SER A 74 -23.54 -33.21 -11.87
N ILE A 75 -22.67 -33.49 -10.89
CA ILE A 75 -22.64 -32.75 -9.64
C ILE A 75 -22.26 -31.35 -10.08
N ALA A 76 -23.27 -30.52 -10.32
CA ALA A 76 -23.08 -29.09 -10.46
C ALA A 76 -22.47 -28.65 -9.11
N LEU A 77 -21.15 -28.55 -9.07
CA LEU A 77 -20.47 -27.62 -8.18
C LEU A 77 -20.97 -26.24 -8.60
N GLY A 78 -22.16 -25.88 -8.13
CA GLY A 78 -22.55 -24.47 -8.06
C GLY A 78 -21.45 -23.74 -7.31
N PRO A 79 -21.10 -22.50 -7.70
CA PRO A 79 -20.10 -21.75 -6.98
C PRO A 79 -20.51 -21.72 -5.52
N LEU A 80 -19.63 -22.19 -4.65
CA LEU A 80 -19.72 -22.03 -3.19
C LEU A 80 -19.64 -20.53 -2.89
N ALA A 81 -20.71 -19.80 -3.18
CA ALA A 81 -20.93 -18.46 -2.66
C ALA A 81 -21.43 -18.61 -1.23
N CYS A 82 -20.52 -18.95 -0.32
CA CYS A 82 -20.76 -18.73 1.09
C CYS A 82 -19.42 -18.52 1.80
N GLY A 83 -18.99 -17.27 1.78
CA GLY A 83 -18.05 -16.72 2.74
C GLY A 83 -18.64 -15.41 3.23
N ALA A 84 -19.72 -15.50 4.01
CA ALA A 84 -20.14 -14.35 4.80
C ALA A 84 -18.97 -13.99 5.72
N VAL A 85 -18.25 -12.91 5.40
CA VAL A 85 -17.21 -12.39 6.28
C VAL A 85 -17.94 -11.81 7.49
N SER A 86 -17.78 -12.48 8.63
CA SER A 86 -18.40 -12.10 9.89
C SER A 86 -18.01 -10.67 10.25
N GLY A 87 -18.99 -9.76 10.31
CA GLY A 87 -18.83 -8.37 10.74
C GLY A 87 -18.63 -8.21 12.24
N GLY A 88 -17.70 -8.97 12.83
CA GLY A 88 -17.51 -9.00 14.27
C GLY A 88 -16.09 -9.42 14.67
N GLY A 89 -15.20 -8.43 14.72
CA GLY A 89 -13.94 -8.45 15.49
C GLY A 89 -12.80 -9.20 14.83
N MET A 90 -11.69 -8.49 14.58
CA MET A 90 -10.39 -9.05 14.21
C MET A 90 -10.33 -9.64 12.79
N ASP A 91 -10.57 -8.82 11.76
CA ASP A 91 -10.59 -9.30 10.37
C ASP A 91 -9.32 -10.10 9.98
N TYR A 92 -8.15 -9.67 10.46
CA TYR A 92 -6.87 -10.34 10.19
C TYR A 92 -5.96 -10.50 11.41
N ALA A 93 -6.38 -10.06 12.58
CA ALA A 93 -5.49 -10.00 13.73
C ALA A 93 -5.03 -11.40 14.18
N ASN A 94 -3.77 -11.48 14.63
CA ASN A 94 -3.06 -12.71 15.02
C ASN A 94 -2.80 -13.73 13.89
N LEU A 95 -3.02 -13.36 12.62
CA LEU A 95 -2.73 -14.25 11.50
C LEU A 95 -1.25 -14.18 11.09
N ASN A 96 -0.75 -15.29 10.54
CA ASN A 96 0.50 -15.31 9.80
C ASN A 96 0.22 -15.09 8.31
N LEU A 97 0.59 -13.91 7.82
CA LEU A 97 0.42 -13.43 6.45
C LEU A 97 1.76 -13.33 5.71
N THR A 98 2.81 -13.99 6.20
CA THR A 98 4.16 -13.95 5.60
C THR A 98 4.11 -14.25 4.10
N GLY A 99 4.68 -13.34 3.30
CA GLY A 99 4.78 -13.46 1.84
C GLY A 99 3.47 -13.43 1.07
N GLN A 100 2.34 -13.09 1.72
CA GLN A 100 1.05 -12.97 1.04
C GLN A 100 0.96 -11.68 0.21
N ASP A 101 0.07 -11.70 -0.77
CA ASP A 101 -0.23 -10.53 -1.62
C ASP A 101 -1.59 -9.95 -1.26
N PHE A 102 -1.56 -8.73 -0.71
CA PHE A 102 -2.70 -7.88 -0.40
C PHE A 102 -2.72 -6.62 -1.30
N GLY A 103 -1.86 -6.53 -2.31
CA GLY A 103 -1.72 -5.35 -3.16
C GLY A 103 -3.02 -4.96 -3.87
N ASN A 104 -3.24 -3.66 -4.05
CA ASN A 104 -4.43 -3.08 -4.72
C ASN A 104 -5.80 -3.41 -4.07
N GLY A 105 -5.82 -4.10 -2.93
CA GLY A 105 -7.06 -4.46 -2.23
C GLY A 105 -7.65 -3.31 -1.41
N ASN A 106 -8.89 -3.50 -0.94
CA ASN A 106 -9.56 -2.56 -0.01
C ASN A 106 -9.74 -3.20 1.36
N TYR A 107 -8.97 -2.70 2.33
CA TYR A 107 -8.98 -3.14 3.71
C TYR A 107 -9.28 -1.99 4.67
N LYS A 108 -10.01 -0.97 4.21
CA LYS A 108 -10.37 0.18 5.04
C LYS A 108 -10.96 -0.25 6.39
N GLY A 109 -10.38 0.25 7.47
CA GLY A 109 -10.81 0.02 8.85
C GLY A 109 -10.57 -1.39 9.37
N LYS A 110 -9.79 -2.22 8.67
CA LYS A 110 -9.51 -3.61 9.08
C LYS A 110 -8.49 -3.68 10.20
N ASP A 111 -8.62 -4.73 11.00
CA ASP A 111 -7.72 -4.98 12.14
C ASP A 111 -6.63 -5.99 11.76
N PHE A 112 -5.39 -5.52 11.75
CA PHE A 112 -4.14 -6.25 11.51
C PHE A 112 -3.28 -6.32 12.80
N THR A 113 -3.91 -6.23 13.98
CA THR A 113 -3.21 -6.33 15.25
C THR A 113 -2.45 -7.66 15.36
N GLN A 114 -1.19 -7.60 15.77
CA GLN A 114 -0.36 -8.79 16.05
C GLN A 114 -0.19 -9.77 14.88
N ILE A 115 -0.31 -9.30 13.63
CA ILE A 115 -0.02 -10.15 12.47
C ILE A 115 1.49 -10.41 12.33
N ILE A 116 1.82 -11.55 11.71
CA ILE A 116 3.16 -11.82 11.18
C ILE A 116 3.09 -11.63 9.66
N ALA A 117 3.57 -10.50 9.15
CA ALA A 117 3.49 -10.12 7.74
C ALA A 117 4.87 -9.81 7.16
N LYS A 118 5.81 -10.72 7.40
CA LYS A 118 7.16 -10.60 6.83
C LYS A 118 7.08 -10.74 5.31
N GLY A 119 7.62 -9.75 4.57
CA GLY A 119 7.62 -9.78 3.11
C GLY A 119 6.23 -9.73 2.46
N THR A 120 5.20 -9.32 3.20
CA THR A 120 3.83 -9.21 2.68
C THR A 120 3.70 -7.97 1.80
N ILE A 121 2.93 -8.08 0.72
CA ILE A 121 2.72 -7.00 -0.24
C ILE A 121 1.41 -6.30 0.10
N PHE A 122 1.47 -5.03 0.52
CA PHE A 122 0.34 -4.13 0.71
C PHE A 122 0.33 -2.97 -0.30
N SER A 123 1.19 -3.00 -1.32
CA SER A 123 1.36 -1.88 -2.24
C SER A 123 0.06 -1.49 -2.94
N LYS A 124 -0.18 -0.18 -3.03
CA LYS A 124 -1.38 0.43 -3.63
C LYS A 124 -2.72 0.00 -3.01
N SER A 125 -2.72 -0.64 -1.84
CA SER A 125 -3.95 -1.01 -1.15
C SER A 125 -4.56 0.18 -0.41
N ASN A 126 -5.87 0.10 -0.14
CA ASN A 126 -6.57 1.02 0.74
C ASN A 126 -6.54 0.47 2.17
N LEU A 127 -5.74 1.10 3.02
CA LEU A 127 -5.52 0.79 4.43
C LEU A 127 -6.01 1.92 5.35
N GLN A 128 -6.91 2.78 4.88
CA GLN A 128 -7.40 3.91 5.66
C GLN A 128 -7.98 3.43 7.00
N GLY A 129 -7.52 4.00 8.10
CA GLY A 129 -8.00 3.67 9.44
C GLY A 129 -7.67 2.23 9.90
N CYS A 130 -6.75 1.52 9.25
CA CYS A 130 -6.32 0.19 9.69
C CYS A 130 -5.54 0.25 10.99
N ARG A 131 -5.60 -0.84 11.76
CA ARG A 131 -4.78 -1.02 12.98
C ARG A 131 -3.71 -2.08 12.74
N PHE A 132 -2.44 -1.68 12.81
CA PHE A 132 -1.28 -2.57 12.75
C PHE A 132 -0.60 -2.74 14.11
N TYR A 133 -1.32 -2.54 15.22
CA TYR A 133 -0.75 -2.57 16.57
C TYR A 133 0.02 -3.87 16.82
N LYS A 134 1.30 -3.78 17.21
CA LYS A 134 2.19 -4.92 17.45
C LYS A 134 2.38 -5.88 16.25
N ALA A 135 2.17 -5.39 15.03
CA ALA A 135 2.43 -6.19 13.83
C ALA A 135 3.93 -6.35 13.53
N TYR A 136 4.30 -7.52 13.01
CA TYR A 136 5.65 -7.80 12.51
C TYR A 136 5.67 -7.63 10.99
N LEU A 137 6.12 -6.47 10.52
CA LEU A 137 6.04 -5.98 9.14
C LEU A 137 7.41 -5.96 8.44
N VAL A 138 8.35 -6.81 8.88
CA VAL A 138 9.72 -6.85 8.33
C VAL A 138 9.69 -7.11 6.84
N ASN A 139 10.35 -6.26 6.05
CA ASN A 139 10.37 -6.29 4.59
C ASN A 139 8.98 -6.22 3.91
N ALA A 140 7.95 -5.74 4.61
CA ALA A 140 6.63 -5.57 4.00
C ALA A 140 6.64 -4.38 3.02
N ASP A 141 5.88 -4.49 1.93
CA ASP A 141 5.79 -3.46 0.90
C ASP A 141 4.49 -2.68 1.03
N PHE A 142 4.56 -1.42 1.47
CA PHE A 142 3.44 -0.49 1.53
C PHE A 142 3.50 0.58 0.43
N SER A 143 4.29 0.35 -0.62
CA SER A 143 4.54 1.39 -1.63
C SER A 143 3.25 1.85 -2.31
N GLY A 144 3.02 3.15 -2.31
CA GLY A 144 1.81 3.77 -2.85
C GLY A 144 0.50 3.39 -2.13
N ALA A 145 0.55 2.76 -0.96
CA ALA A 145 -0.65 2.44 -0.18
C ALA A 145 -1.31 3.72 0.39
N ASP A 146 -2.63 3.69 0.53
CA ASP A 146 -3.39 4.75 1.20
C ASP A 146 -3.64 4.32 2.64
N ALA A 147 -2.80 4.78 3.56
CA ALA A 147 -2.83 4.43 4.97
C ALA A 147 -3.35 5.58 5.84
N ARG A 148 -4.13 6.53 5.30
CA ARG A 148 -4.61 7.69 6.07
C ARG A 148 -5.32 7.27 7.35
N GLY A 149 -4.88 7.85 8.47
CA GLY A 149 -5.41 7.54 9.80
C GLY A 149 -5.12 6.11 10.30
N ALA A 150 -4.21 5.37 9.67
CA ALA A 150 -3.80 4.05 10.15
C ALA A 150 -2.90 4.15 11.39
N ALA A 151 -2.88 3.11 12.22
CA ALA A 151 -2.08 3.06 13.43
C ALA A 151 -0.96 2.01 13.32
N PHE A 152 0.29 2.46 13.23
CA PHE A 152 1.52 1.66 13.26
C PHE A 152 2.20 1.78 14.63
N GLU A 153 1.44 1.43 15.67
CA GLU A 153 1.88 1.43 17.07
C GLU A 153 2.60 0.12 17.43
N ASP A 154 3.74 0.21 18.11
CA ASP A 154 4.52 -0.94 18.58
C ASP A 154 4.86 -1.99 17.49
N THR A 155 4.97 -1.58 16.23
CA THR A 155 5.33 -2.44 15.11
C THR A 155 6.84 -2.70 15.01
N SER A 156 7.23 -3.78 14.32
CA SER A 156 8.58 -3.90 13.73
C SER A 156 8.45 -3.71 12.23
N MET A 157 9.20 -2.74 11.68
CA MET A 157 9.12 -2.34 10.27
C MET A 157 10.51 -2.37 9.61
N ASP A 158 11.41 -3.21 10.12
CA ASP A 158 12.77 -3.34 9.60
C ASP A 158 12.72 -3.68 8.10
N GLY A 159 13.26 -2.80 7.26
CA GLY A 159 13.25 -2.96 5.82
C GLY A 159 11.87 -2.84 5.16
N ALA A 160 10.84 -2.35 5.85
CA ALA A 160 9.54 -2.10 5.22
C ALA A 160 9.64 -0.93 4.23
N ASN A 161 8.99 -1.04 3.08
CA ASN A 161 9.02 0.00 2.05
C ASN A 161 7.77 0.89 2.15
N LEU A 162 7.96 2.17 2.49
CA LEU A 162 6.90 3.18 2.58
C LEU A 162 6.94 4.19 1.42
N ARG A 163 7.67 3.91 0.34
CA ARG A 163 7.79 4.81 -0.80
C ARG A 163 6.41 5.20 -1.35
N ASN A 164 6.16 6.49 -1.55
CA ASN A 164 4.89 7.04 -2.04
C ASN A 164 3.65 6.73 -1.18
N ILE A 165 3.80 6.25 0.06
CA ILE A 165 2.65 6.03 0.94
C ILE A 165 1.87 7.33 1.17
N VAL A 166 0.55 7.26 1.26
CA VAL A 166 -0.28 8.37 1.77
C VAL A 166 -0.64 8.05 3.22
N ALA A 167 0.09 8.61 4.16
CA ALA A 167 -0.02 8.32 5.59
C ALA A 167 -0.54 9.52 6.40
N SER A 168 -1.28 10.43 5.77
CA SER A 168 -1.78 11.63 6.45
C SER A 168 -2.66 11.26 7.66
N GLY A 169 -2.43 11.89 8.81
CA GLY A 169 -3.14 11.61 10.06
C GLY A 169 -2.84 10.26 10.71
N SER A 170 -1.89 9.48 10.18
CA SER A 170 -1.52 8.16 10.75
C SER A 170 -0.69 8.31 12.02
N TYR A 171 -0.61 7.25 12.81
CA TYR A 171 0.28 7.18 13.96
C TYR A 171 1.46 6.25 13.67
N PHE A 172 2.68 6.68 14.02
CA PHE A 172 3.88 5.86 13.92
C PHE A 172 4.66 5.82 15.23
N GLY A 173 5.19 4.64 15.58
CA GLY A 173 6.14 4.46 16.67
C GLY A 173 7.60 4.71 16.26
N GLN A 174 8.53 4.23 17.10
CA GLN A 174 9.98 4.30 16.82
C GLN A 174 10.39 3.54 15.56
N SER A 175 9.63 2.50 15.17
CA SER A 175 9.93 1.63 14.03
C SER A 175 9.95 2.34 12.68
N LEU A 176 9.45 3.57 12.61
CA LEU A 176 9.58 4.41 11.41
C LEU A 176 11.06 4.68 11.06
N LEU A 177 11.97 4.59 12.02
CA LEU A 177 13.41 4.74 11.78
C LEU A 177 14.04 3.54 11.06
N ASP A 178 13.39 2.37 11.13
CA ASP A 178 13.94 1.10 10.66
C ASP A 178 13.45 0.74 9.24
N VAL A 179 12.58 1.58 8.66
CA VAL A 179 12.01 1.38 7.33
C VAL A 179 13.07 1.54 6.25
N GLU A 180 12.89 0.84 5.14
CA GLU A 180 13.78 0.88 3.98
C GLU A 180 13.74 2.24 3.28
N SER A 181 12.54 2.78 3.04
CA SER A 181 12.37 4.03 2.29
C SER A 181 11.14 4.81 2.72
N LEU A 182 11.31 6.13 2.85
CA LEU A 182 10.25 7.13 3.06
C LEU A 182 10.03 8.03 1.83
N GLU A 183 10.76 7.80 0.73
CA GLU A 183 10.78 8.71 -0.41
C GLU A 183 9.39 8.90 -1.03
N GLY A 184 8.99 10.15 -1.24
CA GLY A 184 7.68 10.50 -1.79
C GLY A 184 6.51 10.20 -0.84
N GLY A 185 6.75 9.84 0.43
CA GLY A 185 5.67 9.63 1.39
C GLY A 185 4.97 10.95 1.78
N ASP A 186 3.66 10.91 1.96
CA ASP A 186 2.88 12.01 2.53
C ASP A 186 2.60 11.70 4.00
N PHE A 187 3.18 12.49 4.89
CA PHE A 187 3.02 12.37 6.34
C PHE A 187 2.28 13.56 6.95
N THR A 188 1.47 14.28 6.17
CA THR A 188 0.73 15.45 6.66
C THR A 188 -0.11 15.09 7.86
N ASP A 189 0.03 15.82 8.96
CA ASP A 189 -0.67 15.56 10.24
C ASP A 189 -0.40 14.18 10.86
N ALA A 190 0.63 13.45 10.40
CA ALA A 190 1.02 12.19 11.01
C ALA A 190 1.56 12.43 12.43
N GLN A 191 1.13 11.58 13.36
CA GLN A 191 1.58 11.61 14.75
C GLN A 191 2.84 10.77 14.87
N ILE A 192 3.98 11.45 15.00
CA ILE A 192 5.30 10.85 15.15
C ILE A 192 5.92 11.37 16.46
N PRO A 193 6.45 10.49 17.34
CA PRO A 193 7.11 10.93 18.57
C PRO A 193 8.22 11.95 18.26
N PRO A 194 8.34 13.07 19.00
CA PRO A 194 9.29 14.14 18.66
C PRO A 194 10.74 13.69 18.53
N LYS A 195 11.15 12.70 19.34
CA LYS A 195 12.50 12.10 19.25
C LYS A 195 12.70 11.33 17.94
N THR A 196 11.69 10.60 17.50
CA THR A 196 11.69 9.85 16.23
C THR A 196 11.68 10.84 15.07
N LEU A 197 10.80 11.85 15.11
CA LEU A 197 10.68 12.84 14.05
C LEU A 197 12.01 13.54 13.77
N LYS A 198 12.74 13.95 14.82
CA LYS A 198 14.07 14.55 14.67
C LYS A 198 15.02 13.66 13.88
N LEU A 199 15.08 12.37 14.22
CA LEU A 199 15.96 11.40 13.55
C LEU A 199 15.48 11.04 12.14
N VAL A 200 14.16 11.02 11.91
CA VAL A 200 13.58 10.82 10.58
C VAL A 200 14.01 11.96 9.65
N CYS A 201 13.94 13.21 10.10
CA CYS A 201 14.30 14.38 9.29
C CYS A 201 15.77 14.42 8.83
N ASP A 202 16.66 13.73 9.55
CA ASP A 202 18.07 13.59 9.22
C ASP A 202 18.34 12.52 8.14
N ARG A 203 17.36 11.68 7.79
CA ARG A 203 17.53 10.63 6.77
C ARG A 203 17.58 11.21 5.35
N GLU A 204 18.45 10.66 4.50
CA GLU A 204 18.66 11.10 3.11
C GLU A 204 17.52 10.71 2.14
N ASP A 205 16.69 9.75 2.52
CA ASP A 205 15.55 9.26 1.73
C ASP A 205 14.27 10.05 2.01
N VAL A 206 14.27 10.94 3.01
CA VAL A 206 13.17 11.87 3.25
C VAL A 206 13.28 13.03 2.27
N LYS A 207 12.74 12.80 1.08
CA LYS A 207 12.73 13.71 -0.08
C LYS A 207 11.65 13.31 -1.08
N GLY A 208 11.41 14.19 -2.04
CA GLY A 208 10.52 13.94 -3.17
C GLY A 208 9.07 14.27 -2.86
N THR A 209 8.25 14.25 -3.91
CA THR A 209 6.85 14.65 -3.85
C THR A 209 5.96 13.43 -4.05
N ASN A 210 4.96 13.27 -3.19
CA ASN A 210 3.99 12.20 -3.31
C ASN A 210 3.22 12.34 -4.64
N PRO A 211 3.20 11.30 -5.50
CA PRO A 211 2.55 11.39 -6.81
C PRO A 211 1.03 11.44 -6.73
N THR A 212 0.42 11.05 -5.61
CA THR A 212 -1.02 11.01 -5.42
C THR A 212 -1.56 12.31 -4.81
N THR A 213 -0.87 12.86 -3.82
CA THR A 213 -1.33 14.07 -3.10
C THR A 213 -0.62 15.34 -3.53
N GLY A 214 0.57 15.25 -4.15
CA GLY A 214 1.41 16.39 -4.46
C GLY A 214 2.15 16.99 -3.27
N ALA A 215 2.05 16.38 -2.08
CA ALA A 215 2.78 16.83 -0.90
C ALA A 215 4.27 16.52 -1.01
N ASP A 216 5.14 17.48 -0.64
CA ASP A 216 6.56 17.18 -0.46
C ASP A 216 6.77 16.38 0.84
N THR A 217 7.65 15.37 0.78
CA THR A 217 7.89 14.46 1.89
C THR A 217 8.45 15.19 3.11
N ARG A 218 9.44 16.09 2.92
CA ARG A 218 10.05 16.84 4.03
C ARG A 218 9.09 17.86 4.61
N ASP A 219 8.36 18.56 3.74
CA ASP A 219 7.39 19.56 4.17
C ASP A 219 6.23 18.91 4.95
N SER A 220 5.74 17.75 4.50
CA SER A 220 4.67 17.02 5.18
C SER A 220 5.05 16.53 6.58
N LEU A 221 6.34 16.21 6.79
CA LEU A 221 6.92 15.87 8.09
C LEU A 221 7.27 17.10 8.95
N MET A 222 7.15 18.31 8.39
CA MET A 222 7.57 19.55 9.03
C MET A 222 9.05 19.54 9.46
N CYS A 223 9.92 18.95 8.63
CA CYS A 223 11.35 18.99 8.87
C CYS A 223 11.88 20.42 8.67
N LEU A 224 12.43 21.02 9.74
CA LEU A 224 13.01 22.36 9.74
C LEU A 224 14.46 22.38 9.24
#